data_AF-A0A7Y2M0V3-F1
#
_entry.id   AF-A0A7Y2M0V3-F1
#
_cell.length_a   1.000
_cell.length_b   1.000
_cell.length_c   1.000
_cell.angle_alpha   90.00
_cell.angle_beta   90.00
_cell.angle_gamma   90.00
#
_symmetry.space_group_name_H-M   'P 1'
#
loop_
_entity.id
_entity.type
_entity.pdbx_description
1 polymer ?
#
loop_
_entity_poly.entity_id
_entity_poly.type
_entity_poly.pdbx_seq_one_letter_code
_entity_poly.pdbx_strand_id
1 'polypeptide(L)'
;MKKALKAALSVLDPRVYLHGLRILHFYGYAHVRQVRRLTRGSAVSFAPNVSFRNAERIEIGAGTHIGEYSIVWAGNTSGRIILGEKALLAPRVTLTASNYGIASGVPPMDQPKREQDIVIGAGTWLGAGVVVLAGVTIGDGAIIAAGAVVTKDVPADAIAGGVPARIIGWRPGATPAALARSAGEAA
;
A
#
# COMPACT_ATOMS: atom_id res chain seq x y z
N MET A 1 33.28 44.23 -1.36
CA MET A 1 32.26 44.55 -0.33
C MET A 1 30.81 44.20 -0.74
N LYS A 2 30.27 44.70 -1.87
CA LYS A 2 28.85 44.48 -2.25
C LYS A 2 28.43 42.99 -2.41
N LYS A 3 29.32 42.11 -2.90
CA LYS A 3 29.04 40.67 -3.04
C LYS A 3 28.99 39.95 -1.68
N ALA A 4 29.91 40.26 -0.78
CA ALA A 4 29.94 39.70 0.58
C ALA A 4 28.70 40.11 1.39
N LEU A 5 28.27 41.38 1.26
CA LEU A 5 27.05 41.87 1.90
C LEU A 5 25.79 41.16 1.36
N LYS A 6 25.68 40.96 0.04
CA LYS A 6 24.57 40.19 -0.56
C LYS A 6 24.55 38.73 -0.10
N ALA A 7 25.71 38.09 0.02
CA ALA A 7 25.81 36.74 0.55
C ALA A 7 25.38 36.67 2.02
N ALA A 8 25.83 37.61 2.87
CA ALA A 8 25.41 37.70 4.26
C ALA A 8 23.90 37.93 4.39
N LEU A 9 23.32 38.85 3.60
CA LEU A 9 21.89 39.11 3.59
C LEU A 9 21.06 37.91 3.10
N SER A 10 21.59 37.10 2.18
CA SER A 10 20.94 35.87 1.72
C SER A 10 20.97 34.77 2.78
N VAL A 11 22.04 34.65 3.56
CA VAL A 11 22.13 33.68 4.66
C VAL A 11 21.28 34.10 5.85
N LEU A 12 21.07 35.40 6.05
CA LEU A 12 20.23 35.94 7.12
C LEU A 12 18.75 36.07 6.73
N ASP A 13 18.36 35.73 5.49
CA ASP A 13 16.96 35.77 5.08
C ASP A 13 16.16 34.66 5.81
N PRO A 14 15.21 35.01 6.70
CA PRO A 14 14.42 34.04 7.45
C PRO A 14 13.62 33.07 6.55
N ARG A 15 13.36 33.43 5.29
CA ARG A 15 12.70 32.57 4.30
C ARG A 15 13.51 31.31 3.97
N VAL A 16 14.84 31.38 4.09
CA VAL A 16 15.73 30.22 3.90
C VAL A 16 15.49 29.17 4.98
N TYR A 17 15.34 29.60 6.24
CA TYR A 17 15.12 28.71 7.38
C TYR A 17 13.66 28.28 7.55
N LEU A 18 12.71 29.09 7.07
CA LEU A 18 11.30 28.71 6.95
C LEU A 18 11.12 27.43 6.11
N HIS A 19 12.04 27.13 5.19
CA HIS A 19 12.01 25.87 4.45
C HIS A 19 12.25 24.65 5.35
N GLY A 20 13.20 24.74 6.30
CA GLY A 20 13.43 23.69 7.29
C GLY A 20 12.21 23.45 8.18
N LEU A 21 11.58 24.53 8.65
CA LEU A 21 10.32 24.44 9.41
C LEU A 21 9.18 23.82 8.58
N ARG A 22 9.09 24.14 7.28
CA ARG A 22 8.11 23.54 6.36
C ARG A 22 8.34 22.05 6.17
N ILE A 23 9.60 21.61 6.03
CA ILE A 23 9.94 20.18 5.92
C ILE A 23 9.57 19.46 7.22
N LEU A 24 9.94 20.02 8.38
CA LEU A 24 9.60 19.44 9.67
C LEU A 24 8.08 19.35 9.88
N HIS A 25 7.35 20.42 9.55
CA HIS A 25 5.89 20.45 9.59
C HIS A 25 5.29 19.40 8.65
N PHE A 26 5.79 19.30 7.41
CA PHE A 26 5.34 18.29 6.45
C PHE A 26 5.61 16.88 6.96
N TYR A 27 6.80 16.60 7.49
CA TYR A 27 7.14 15.30 8.06
C TYR A 27 6.25 14.95 9.26
N GLY A 28 6.00 15.93 10.15
CA GLY A 28 5.10 15.77 11.28
C GLY A 28 3.67 15.45 10.85
N TYR A 29 3.15 16.18 9.87
CA TYR A 29 1.79 16.03 9.34
C TYR A 29 1.62 14.74 8.51
N ALA A 30 2.51 14.50 7.56
CA ALA A 30 2.37 13.47 6.54
C ALA A 30 2.87 12.09 6.97
N HIS A 31 3.76 12.04 7.97
CA HIS A 31 4.34 10.78 8.46
C HIS A 31 4.03 10.55 9.94
N VAL A 32 4.52 11.41 10.84
CA VAL A 32 4.40 11.17 12.31
C VAL A 32 2.95 11.03 12.77
N ARG A 33 2.06 11.93 12.34
CA ARG A 33 0.62 11.87 12.69
C ARG A 33 -0.05 10.62 12.11
N GLN A 34 0.27 10.24 10.88
CA GLN A 34 -0.32 9.07 10.23
C GLN A 34 0.11 7.79 10.92
N VAL A 35 1.42 7.63 11.17
CA VAL A 35 1.96 6.44 11.86
C VAL A 35 1.35 6.24 13.24
N ARG A 36 1.06 7.33 13.98
CA ARG A 36 0.40 7.26 15.31
C ARG A 36 -1.06 6.79 15.26
N ARG A 37 -1.71 6.85 14.10
CA ARG A 37 -3.12 6.45 13.92
C ARG A 37 -3.28 5.01 13.44
N LEU A 38 -2.19 4.35 13.06
CA LEU A 38 -2.20 2.95 12.63
C LEU A 38 -2.60 2.03 13.78
N THR A 39 -3.46 1.07 13.49
CA THR A 39 -3.64 -0.12 14.33
C THR A 39 -2.57 -1.14 13.92
N ARG A 40 -1.69 -1.52 14.84
CA ARG A 40 -0.55 -2.41 14.54
C ARG A 40 -0.34 -3.49 15.60
N GLY A 41 -0.09 -4.71 15.14
CA GLY A 41 0.34 -5.83 15.97
C GLY A 41 1.78 -5.67 16.46
N SER A 42 2.22 -6.64 17.27
CA SER A 42 3.60 -6.69 17.76
C SER A 42 4.60 -6.87 16.62
N ALA A 43 5.81 -6.35 16.79
CA ALA A 43 6.93 -6.51 15.84
C ALA A 43 6.65 -6.07 14.38
N VAL A 44 5.66 -5.20 14.14
CA VAL A 44 5.49 -4.55 12.83
C VAL A 44 6.69 -3.64 12.56
N SER A 45 7.24 -3.74 11.35
CA SER A 45 8.34 -2.89 10.88
C SER A 45 8.04 -2.31 9.51
N PHE A 46 8.55 -1.12 9.23
CA PHE A 46 8.43 -0.50 7.92
C PHE A 46 9.54 0.53 7.74
N ALA A 47 9.90 0.81 6.49
CA ALA A 47 10.90 1.82 6.19
C ALA A 47 10.40 3.25 6.55
N PRO A 48 11.29 4.17 6.95
CA PRO A 48 10.92 5.54 7.33
C PRO A 48 10.21 6.36 6.24
N ASN A 49 10.32 5.93 4.97
CA ASN A 49 9.77 6.60 3.80
C ASN A 49 8.45 5.98 3.31
N VAL A 50 7.83 5.07 4.07
CA VAL A 50 6.48 4.58 3.76
C VAL A 50 5.46 5.70 3.96
N SER A 51 4.58 5.87 2.96
CA SER A 51 3.51 6.85 2.99
C SER A 51 2.19 6.20 3.38
N PHE A 52 1.72 6.50 4.59
CA PHE A 52 0.38 6.15 5.03
C PHE A 52 -0.59 7.30 4.83
N ARG A 53 -1.82 6.99 4.41
CA ARG A 53 -2.90 7.96 4.25
C ARG A 53 -4.20 7.38 4.78
N ASN A 54 -4.94 8.21 5.53
CA ASN A 54 -6.13 7.81 6.27
C ASN A 54 -5.82 6.63 7.21
N ALA A 55 -4.69 6.75 7.92
CA ALA A 55 -4.07 5.67 8.68
C ALA A 55 -4.96 5.09 9.80
N GLU A 56 -5.95 5.85 10.27
CA GLU A 56 -6.98 5.34 11.19
C GLU A 56 -7.84 4.19 10.62
N ARG A 57 -7.74 3.91 9.31
CA ARG A 57 -8.41 2.79 8.61
C ARG A 57 -7.45 1.72 8.11
N ILE A 58 -6.21 1.74 8.61
CA ILE A 58 -5.16 0.78 8.23
C ILE A 58 -4.85 -0.09 9.44
N GLU A 59 -5.01 -1.39 9.25
CA GLU A 59 -4.72 -2.42 10.24
C GLU A 59 -3.55 -3.28 9.76
N ILE A 60 -2.54 -3.45 10.59
CA ILE A 60 -1.32 -4.19 10.26
C ILE A 60 -1.09 -5.31 11.27
N GLY A 61 -1.18 -6.56 10.81
CA GLY A 61 -0.96 -7.76 11.61
C GLY A 61 0.47 -7.90 12.14
N ALA A 62 0.63 -8.73 13.15
CA ALA A 62 1.90 -8.90 13.85
C ALA A 62 3.03 -9.40 12.92
N GLY A 63 4.24 -8.85 13.11
CA GLY A 63 5.43 -9.24 12.38
C GLY A 63 5.43 -8.93 10.88
N THR A 64 4.47 -8.13 10.39
CA THR A 64 4.42 -7.66 9.00
C THR A 64 5.52 -6.63 8.74
N HIS A 65 6.10 -6.69 7.55
CA HIS A 65 7.12 -5.75 7.08
C HIS A 65 6.65 -5.00 5.82
N ILE A 66 6.84 -3.68 5.80
CA ILE A 66 6.56 -2.83 4.62
C ILE A 66 7.84 -2.14 4.14
N GLY A 67 8.26 -2.52 2.93
CA GLY A 67 9.46 -2.04 2.28
C GLY A 67 9.39 -0.59 1.83
N GLU A 68 10.56 -0.05 1.50
CA GLU A 68 10.79 1.35 1.17
C GLU A 68 9.88 1.90 0.08
N TYR A 69 9.49 3.18 0.20
CA TYR A 69 8.68 3.91 -0.78
C TYR A 69 7.32 3.29 -1.09
N SER A 70 6.84 2.39 -0.22
CA SER A 70 5.49 1.86 -0.35
C SER A 70 4.45 2.93 0.01
N ILE A 71 3.30 2.87 -0.66
CA ILE A 71 2.17 3.76 -0.47
C ILE A 71 1.00 2.92 0.01
N VAL A 72 0.49 3.21 1.21
CA VAL A 72 -0.67 2.53 1.79
C VAL A 72 -1.75 3.58 1.99
N TRP A 73 -2.70 3.64 1.06
CA TRP A 73 -3.70 4.69 0.98
C TRP A 73 -5.12 4.14 1.16
N ALA A 74 -5.61 4.21 2.40
CA ALA A 74 -6.98 3.84 2.72
C ALA A 74 -7.97 4.89 2.18
N GLY A 75 -9.24 4.52 2.07
CA GLY A 75 -10.33 5.40 1.66
C GLY A 75 -10.52 6.58 2.62
N ASN A 76 -11.07 7.68 2.11
CA ASN A 76 -11.40 8.86 2.88
C ASN A 76 -12.57 8.61 3.84
N THR A 77 -13.54 7.79 3.45
CA THR A 77 -14.81 7.62 4.17
C THR A 77 -15.05 6.20 4.65
N SER A 78 -14.74 5.19 3.84
CA SER A 78 -15.09 3.79 4.15
C SER A 78 -13.99 2.79 3.83
N GLY A 79 -13.24 2.96 2.74
CA GLY A 79 -12.26 1.96 2.29
C GLY A 79 -11.16 1.71 3.32
N ARG A 80 -11.03 0.48 3.80
CA ARG A 80 -9.98 0.05 4.74
C ARG A 80 -8.85 -0.67 4.02
N ILE A 81 -7.70 -0.75 4.66
CA ILE A 81 -6.61 -1.63 4.25
C ILE A 81 -6.24 -2.51 5.43
N ILE A 82 -6.39 -3.81 5.26
CA ILE A 82 -6.15 -4.81 6.30
C ILE A 82 -5.02 -5.71 5.83
N LEU A 83 -3.91 -5.69 6.57
CA LEU A 83 -2.76 -6.58 6.34
C LEU A 83 -2.75 -7.65 7.43
N GLY A 84 -2.74 -8.92 7.03
CA GLY A 84 -2.61 -10.06 7.92
C GLY A 84 -1.24 -10.12 8.59
N GLU A 85 -1.07 -11.10 9.47
CA GLU A 85 0.20 -11.33 10.17
C GLU A 85 1.28 -11.81 9.20
N LYS A 86 2.54 -11.44 9.47
CA LYS A 86 3.71 -11.89 8.69
C LYS A 86 3.59 -11.64 7.19
N ALA A 87 2.83 -10.62 6.77
CA ALA A 87 2.83 -10.18 5.39
C ALA A 87 4.16 -9.46 5.07
N LEU A 88 4.67 -9.67 3.87
CA LEU A 88 5.88 -9.04 3.39
C LEU A 88 5.57 -8.20 2.14
N LEU A 89 5.62 -6.88 2.30
CA LEU A 89 5.55 -5.95 1.18
C LEU A 89 6.99 -5.55 0.84
N ALA A 90 7.44 -5.89 -0.36
CA ALA A 90 8.72 -5.43 -0.90
C ALA A 90 8.69 -3.91 -1.16
N PRO A 91 9.81 -3.29 -1.58
CA PRO A 91 9.82 -1.86 -1.90
C PRO A 91 8.82 -1.47 -3.00
N ARG A 92 8.30 -0.23 -2.90
CA ARG A 92 7.43 0.42 -3.88
C ARG A 92 6.08 -0.28 -4.11
N VAL A 93 5.58 -1.01 -3.11
CA VAL A 93 4.22 -1.55 -3.17
C VAL A 93 3.20 -0.42 -2.99
N THR A 94 2.15 -0.41 -3.79
CA THR A 94 1.06 0.59 -3.72
C THR A 94 -0.27 -0.11 -3.46
N LEU A 95 -0.92 0.23 -2.35
CA LEU A 95 -2.27 -0.20 -2.01
C LEU A 95 -3.19 1.02 -2.02
N THR A 96 -4.24 1.01 -2.85
CA THR A 96 -5.19 2.14 -2.98
C THR A 96 -6.64 1.69 -2.83
N ALA A 97 -7.24 1.93 -1.67
CA ALA A 97 -8.62 1.53 -1.34
C ALA A 97 -9.68 2.53 -1.83
N SER A 98 -9.33 3.41 -2.77
CA SER A 98 -10.20 4.44 -3.34
C SER A 98 -9.96 4.57 -4.84
N ASN A 99 -11.04 4.79 -5.59
CA ASN A 99 -11.07 5.10 -7.01
C ASN A 99 -12.09 6.22 -7.28
N TYR A 100 -12.07 6.79 -8.48
CA TYR A 100 -13.09 7.73 -8.94
C TYR A 100 -14.09 7.05 -9.88
N GLY A 101 -15.25 7.69 -10.08
CA GLY A 101 -16.15 7.31 -11.17
C GLY A 101 -15.48 7.43 -12.55
N ILE A 102 -15.94 6.60 -13.48
CA ILE A 102 -15.41 6.51 -14.85
C ILE A 102 -16.46 6.89 -15.91
N ALA A 103 -17.56 7.51 -15.49
CA ALA A 103 -18.61 7.91 -16.42
C ALA A 103 -18.09 8.99 -17.37
N SER A 104 -18.42 8.88 -18.65
CA SER A 104 -18.11 9.91 -19.65
C SER A 104 -18.99 11.15 -19.43
N GLY A 105 -18.51 12.32 -19.85
CA GLY A 105 -19.23 13.59 -19.77
C GLY A 105 -19.10 14.33 -18.45
N VAL A 106 -18.54 13.71 -17.41
CA VAL A 106 -18.23 14.36 -16.12
C VAL A 106 -16.74 14.12 -15.81
N PRO A 107 -15.93 15.16 -15.54
CA PRO A 107 -14.54 14.98 -15.15
C PRO A 107 -14.43 14.08 -13.90
N PRO A 108 -13.45 13.17 -13.79
CA PRO A 108 -13.32 12.27 -12.63
C PRO A 108 -13.27 13.00 -11.28
N MET A 109 -12.71 14.20 -11.23
CA MET A 109 -12.64 15.03 -10.00
C MET A 109 -14.01 15.45 -9.48
N ASP A 110 -15.01 15.55 -10.35
CA ASP A 110 -16.39 15.92 -10.01
C ASP A 110 -17.28 14.69 -9.82
N GLN A 111 -16.71 13.48 -9.99
CA GLN A 111 -17.41 12.22 -9.77
C GLN A 111 -17.22 11.72 -8.33
N PRO A 112 -18.21 11.03 -7.75
CA PRO A 112 -18.08 10.46 -6.41
C PRO A 112 -16.96 9.42 -6.35
N LYS A 113 -16.28 9.37 -5.21
CA LYS A 113 -15.30 8.34 -4.91
C LYS A 113 -15.97 6.98 -4.72
N ARG A 114 -15.31 5.93 -5.20
CA ARG A 114 -15.66 4.52 -5.01
C ARG A 114 -14.60 3.90 -4.14
N GLU A 115 -14.94 3.67 -2.88
CA GLU A 115 -14.01 3.13 -1.88
C GLU A 115 -14.42 1.71 -1.52
N GLN A 116 -13.44 0.82 -1.51
CA GLN A 116 -13.64 -0.59 -1.19
C GLN A 116 -12.42 -1.11 -0.47
N ASP A 117 -12.64 -2.00 0.49
CA ASP A 117 -11.59 -2.55 1.33
C ASP A 117 -10.56 -3.32 0.49
N ILE A 118 -9.30 -3.24 0.90
CA ILE A 118 -8.25 -4.15 0.44
C ILE A 118 -7.89 -5.05 1.61
N VAL A 119 -7.92 -6.36 1.37
CA VAL A 119 -7.55 -7.37 2.37
C VAL A 119 -6.36 -8.15 1.86
N ILE A 120 -5.27 -8.14 2.61
CA ILE A 120 -4.05 -8.88 2.33
C ILE A 120 -3.89 -9.94 3.40
N GLY A 121 -3.93 -11.21 3.02
CA GLY A 121 -3.87 -12.35 3.93
C GLY A 121 -2.55 -12.48 4.69
N ALA A 122 -2.55 -13.35 5.70
CA ALA A 122 -1.38 -13.68 6.49
C ALA A 122 -0.31 -14.41 5.67
N GLY A 123 0.97 -14.16 5.95
CA GLY A 123 2.09 -14.83 5.27
C GLY A 123 2.20 -14.56 3.77
N THR A 124 1.51 -13.53 3.27
CA THR A 124 1.56 -13.12 1.86
C THR A 124 2.87 -12.41 1.53
N TRP A 125 3.29 -12.52 0.27
CA TRP A 125 4.44 -11.77 -0.25
C TRP A 125 4.07 -10.96 -1.49
N LEU A 126 4.18 -9.64 -1.38
CA LEU A 126 4.00 -8.72 -2.49
C LEU A 126 5.38 -8.28 -2.99
N GLY A 127 5.71 -8.69 -4.22
CA GLY A 127 6.96 -8.32 -4.89
C GLY A 127 7.09 -6.82 -5.14
N ALA A 128 8.30 -6.39 -5.49
CA ALA A 128 8.60 -4.97 -5.64
C ALA A 128 7.72 -4.32 -6.72
N GLY A 129 7.21 -3.11 -6.45
CA GLY A 129 6.40 -2.37 -7.43
C GLY A 129 5.00 -2.92 -7.68
N VAL A 130 4.49 -3.85 -6.84
CA VAL A 130 3.11 -4.35 -6.95
C VAL A 130 2.11 -3.24 -6.67
N VAL A 131 1.04 -3.18 -7.47
CA VAL A 131 -0.11 -2.29 -7.26
C VAL A 131 -1.35 -3.12 -6.99
N VAL A 132 -2.08 -2.84 -5.90
CA VAL A 132 -3.35 -3.50 -5.55
C VAL A 132 -4.47 -2.46 -5.56
N LEU A 133 -5.52 -2.76 -6.32
CA LEU A 133 -6.66 -1.87 -6.49
C LEU A 133 -7.75 -2.11 -5.42
N ALA A 134 -8.59 -1.08 -5.22
CA ALA A 134 -9.70 -1.10 -4.27
C ALA A 134 -10.63 -2.32 -4.50
N GLY A 135 -11.02 -2.98 -3.41
CA GLY A 135 -11.94 -4.13 -3.44
C GLY A 135 -11.26 -5.48 -3.62
N VAL A 136 -9.92 -5.54 -3.70
CA VAL A 136 -9.18 -6.79 -3.87
C VAL A 136 -8.92 -7.47 -2.53
N THR A 137 -9.21 -8.76 -2.48
CA THR A 137 -8.78 -9.70 -1.44
C THR A 137 -7.67 -10.61 -1.97
N ILE A 138 -6.52 -10.60 -1.30
CA ILE A 138 -5.39 -11.52 -1.54
C ILE A 138 -5.38 -12.51 -0.39
N GLY A 139 -5.61 -13.79 -0.68
CA GLY A 139 -5.70 -14.85 0.33
C GLY A 139 -4.36 -15.15 1.00
N ASP A 140 -4.44 -15.87 2.12
CA ASP A 140 -3.28 -16.24 2.93
C ASP A 140 -2.21 -16.97 2.12
N GLY A 141 -0.94 -16.70 2.43
CA GLY A 141 0.19 -17.34 1.78
C GLY A 141 0.40 -16.98 0.31
N ALA A 142 -0.48 -16.20 -0.33
CA ALA A 142 -0.35 -15.87 -1.75
C ALA A 142 0.92 -15.05 -2.04
N ILE A 143 1.47 -15.25 -3.24
CA ILE A 143 2.66 -14.55 -3.73
C ILE A 143 2.28 -13.72 -4.95
N ILE A 144 2.55 -12.43 -4.90
CA ILE A 144 2.35 -11.51 -6.03
C ILE A 144 3.72 -11.16 -6.61
N ALA A 145 3.96 -11.55 -7.86
CA ALA A 145 5.21 -11.27 -8.57
C ALA A 145 5.44 -9.77 -8.72
N ALA A 146 6.71 -9.38 -8.78
CA ALA A 146 7.11 -7.97 -8.91
C ALA A 146 6.46 -7.29 -10.13
N GLY A 147 6.09 -6.02 -9.96
CA GLY A 147 5.48 -5.19 -10.99
C GLY A 147 4.04 -5.55 -11.37
N ALA A 148 3.39 -6.48 -10.67
CA ALA A 148 2.02 -6.87 -11.00
C ALA A 148 0.99 -5.80 -10.61
N VAL A 149 -0.08 -5.69 -11.41
CA VAL A 149 -1.26 -4.86 -11.08
C VAL A 149 -2.43 -5.77 -10.78
N VAL A 150 -2.73 -5.92 -9.49
CA VAL A 150 -3.78 -6.81 -8.98
C VAL A 150 -5.13 -6.08 -9.05
N THR A 151 -5.98 -6.53 -9.96
CA THR A 151 -7.30 -5.95 -10.23
C THR A 151 -8.48 -6.84 -9.82
N LYS A 152 -8.18 -8.06 -9.36
CA LYS A 152 -9.14 -9.09 -8.94
C LYS A 152 -8.55 -9.88 -7.78
N ASP A 153 -9.42 -10.54 -7.03
CA ASP A 153 -9.02 -11.38 -5.90
C ASP A 153 -8.02 -12.47 -6.32
N VAL A 154 -7.11 -12.77 -5.40
CA VAL A 154 -6.09 -13.80 -5.55
C VAL A 154 -6.34 -14.85 -4.48
N PRO A 155 -6.56 -16.13 -4.84
CA PRO A 155 -6.76 -17.19 -3.86
C PRO A 155 -5.56 -17.39 -2.93
N ALA A 156 -5.81 -17.99 -1.76
CA ALA A 156 -4.73 -18.41 -0.86
C ALA A 156 -3.73 -19.32 -1.57
N ASP A 157 -2.45 -19.17 -1.25
CA ASP A 157 -1.30 -19.90 -1.83
C ASP A 157 -1.11 -19.80 -3.35
N ALA A 158 -1.94 -19.02 -4.05
CA ALA A 158 -1.74 -18.75 -5.46
C ALA A 158 -0.51 -17.86 -5.68
N ILE A 159 0.16 -18.08 -6.81
CA ILE A 159 1.19 -17.18 -7.32
C ILE A 159 0.56 -16.41 -8.47
N ALA A 160 0.48 -15.08 -8.36
CA ALA A 160 -0.08 -14.21 -9.38
C ALA A 160 0.93 -13.19 -9.88
N GLY A 161 0.86 -12.83 -11.16
CA GLY A 161 1.77 -11.86 -11.78
C GLY A 161 1.21 -11.23 -13.05
N GLY A 162 1.83 -10.13 -13.49
CA GLY A 162 1.47 -9.43 -14.74
C GLY A 162 0.57 -8.21 -14.58
N VAL A 163 0.27 -7.56 -15.71
CA VAL A 163 -0.55 -6.35 -15.80
C VAL A 163 -1.62 -6.54 -16.88
N PRO A 164 -2.89 -6.79 -16.51
CA PRO A 164 -3.37 -7.10 -15.16
C PRO A 164 -2.88 -8.46 -14.65
N ALA A 165 -2.81 -8.62 -13.34
CA ALA A 165 -2.33 -9.85 -12.70
C ALA A 165 -3.20 -11.07 -13.05
N ARG A 166 -2.56 -12.21 -13.26
CA ARG A 166 -3.17 -13.52 -13.50
C ARG A 166 -2.49 -14.55 -12.61
N ILE A 167 -3.22 -15.59 -12.23
CA ILE A 167 -2.64 -16.75 -11.55
C ILE A 167 -1.68 -17.42 -12.55
N ILE A 168 -0.41 -17.52 -12.16
CA ILE A 168 0.69 -18.11 -12.95
C ILE A 168 1.21 -19.41 -12.32
N GLY A 169 0.73 -19.76 -11.13
CA GLY A 169 1.10 -20.99 -10.45
C GLY A 169 0.55 -21.03 -9.03
N TRP A 170 1.01 -22.02 -8.29
CA TRP A 170 0.67 -22.24 -6.89
C TRP A 170 1.95 -22.54 -6.12
N ARG A 171 1.96 -22.19 -4.83
CA ARG A 171 3.11 -22.52 -3.98
C ARG A 171 3.33 -24.04 -3.92
N PRO A 172 4.58 -24.50 -3.87
CA PRO A 172 4.86 -25.93 -3.66
C PRO A 172 4.16 -26.45 -2.40
N GLY A 173 3.45 -27.58 -2.53
CA GLY A 173 2.69 -28.18 -1.43
C GLY A 173 1.30 -27.57 -1.18
N ALA A 174 0.94 -26.50 -1.88
CA ALA A 174 -0.42 -25.98 -1.84
C ALA A 174 -1.32 -26.80 -2.78
N THR A 175 -2.41 -27.34 -2.25
CA THR A 175 -3.47 -27.92 -3.06
C THR A 175 -4.56 -26.87 -3.24
N PRO A 176 -4.79 -26.35 -4.46
CA PRO A 176 -5.88 -25.43 -4.72
C PRO A 176 -7.20 -26.05 -4.27
N ALA A 177 -8.05 -25.31 -3.55
CA ALA A 177 -9.39 -25.77 -3.19
C ALA A 177 -10.24 -26.16 -4.42
N ALA A 178 -9.89 -25.65 -5.61
CA ALA A 178 -10.47 -26.08 -6.88
C ALA A 178 -9.94 -27.45 -7.36
N LEU A 179 -8.64 -27.74 -7.20
CA LEU A 179 -8.05 -29.05 -7.52
C LEU A 179 -8.44 -30.13 -6.50
N ALA A 180 -8.65 -29.75 -5.24
CA ALA A 180 -9.14 -30.67 -4.22
C ALA A 180 -10.59 -31.13 -4.47
N ARG A 181 -11.44 -30.24 -5.01
CA ARG A 181 -12.83 -30.57 -5.36
C ARG A 181 -12.94 -31.49 -6.57
N SER A 182 -12.12 -31.30 -7.61
CA SER A 182 -12.10 -32.21 -8.76
C SER A 182 -11.50 -33.58 -8.45
N ALA A 183 -10.65 -33.69 -7.43
CA ALA A 183 -10.11 -34.97 -6.96
C ALA A 183 -11.11 -35.78 -6.11
N GLY A 184 -12.08 -35.12 -5.46
CA GLY A 184 -13.10 -35.76 -4.62
C GLY A 184 -14.34 -36.26 -5.37
N GLU A 185 -14.60 -35.78 -6.59
CA GLU A 185 -15.72 -36.23 -7.44
C GLU A 185 -15.37 -37.43 -8.33
N ALA A 186 -14.10 -37.87 -8.32
CA ALA A 186 -13.60 -39.00 -9.12
C ALA A 186 -13.33 -40.27 -8.28
N ALA A 187 -13.79 -40.32 -7.03
CA ALA A 187 -13.69 -41.47 -6.12
C ALA A 187 -15.08 -41.96 -5.71
#